data_AF-A0A7S3HXK7-F1
#
_entry.id   AF-A0A7S3HXK7-F1
#
_cell.length_a   1.000
_cell.length_b   1.000
_cell.length_c   1.000
_cell.angle_alpha   90.00
_cell.angle_beta   90.00
_cell.angle_gamma   90.00
#
_symmetry.space_group_name_H-M   'P 1'
#
loop_
_entity.id
_entity.type
_entity.pdbx_description
1 polymer ?
#
loop_
_entity_poly.entity_id
_entity_poly.type
_entity_poly.pdbx_seq_one_letter_code
_entity_poly.pdbx_strand_id
1 'polypeptide(L)'
;ARVKSNSGANRPEQSHEHWNRSYPSNRIKTNRYTWWNFVPLALFLQFTKVVNCFYFVQMILQLFPSIRTNKPEFVGIVLSVLILIGMIKELLADLKRYKTDRASNSQPTQLVTGELAE
;
A
#
# COMPACT_ATOMS: atom_id res chain seq x y z
N ALA A 1 -9.95 5.13 28.52
CA ALA A 1 -10.71 5.88 29.56
C ALA A 1 -10.10 7.27 29.70
N ARG A 2 -10.92 8.33 29.79
CA ARG A 2 -10.48 9.73 29.77
C ARG A 2 -10.57 10.32 31.18
N VAL A 3 -9.43 10.59 31.81
CA VAL A 3 -9.36 11.35 33.07
C VAL A 3 -9.10 12.81 32.72
N LYS A 4 -10.01 13.70 33.10
CA LYS A 4 -9.81 15.15 33.15
C LYS A 4 -9.26 15.49 34.55
N SER A 5 -8.12 16.16 34.63
CA SER A 5 -7.62 16.80 35.86
C SER A 5 -7.37 18.27 35.54
N ASN A 6 -8.19 19.14 36.12
CA ASN A 6 -7.98 20.59 36.18
C ASN A 6 -7.33 20.90 37.53
N SER A 7 -6.13 21.46 37.53
CA SER A 7 -5.61 22.22 38.68
C SER A 7 -4.62 23.25 38.17
N GLY A 8 -5.00 24.51 38.34
CA GLY A 8 -4.19 25.66 37.97
C GLY A 8 -3.02 25.85 38.94
N ALA A 9 -1.87 26.11 38.37
CA ALA A 9 -0.74 26.75 39.04
C ALA A 9 0.01 27.55 37.98
N ASN A 10 -0.06 28.87 38.06
CA ASN A 10 0.67 29.80 37.20
C ASN A 10 2.18 29.64 37.43
N ARG A 11 2.89 29.13 36.42
CA ARG A 11 4.36 29.04 36.36
C ARG A 11 4.84 29.91 35.18
N PRO A 12 5.96 30.66 35.30
CA PRO A 12 6.35 31.65 34.30
C PRO A 12 6.51 31.00 32.92
N GLU A 13 5.93 31.62 31.89
CA GLU A 13 6.07 31.24 30.48
C GLU A 13 7.54 31.32 30.06
N GLN A 14 8.24 30.21 30.16
CA GLN A 14 9.43 29.96 29.36
C GLN A 14 8.93 29.54 27.97
N SER A 15 9.06 30.41 26.97
CA SER A 15 8.79 30.10 25.57
C SER A 15 9.86 29.12 25.05
N HIS A 16 9.79 27.87 25.50
CA HIS A 16 10.48 26.76 24.86
C HIS A 16 9.83 26.60 23.50
N GLU A 17 10.56 26.93 22.43
CA GLU A 17 10.17 26.53 21.08
C GLU A 17 10.01 25.01 21.07
N HIS A 18 8.76 24.57 21.22
CA HIS A 18 8.40 23.16 21.23
C HIS A 18 8.59 22.69 19.80
N TRP A 19 9.79 22.21 19.48
CA TRP A 19 10.01 21.39 18.31
C TRP A 19 9.00 20.26 18.42
N ASN A 20 7.95 20.33 17.62
CA ASN A 20 6.86 19.37 17.60
C ASN A 20 7.39 18.10 16.93
N ARG A 21 8.36 17.44 17.59
CA ARG A 21 8.95 16.15 17.18
C ARG A 21 7.92 15.08 17.49
N SER A 22 6.89 15.05 16.64
CA SER A 22 5.96 13.94 16.57
C SER A 22 6.74 12.73 16.08
N TYR A 23 7.01 11.78 16.98
CA TYR A 23 7.63 10.52 16.61
C TYR A 23 6.66 9.72 15.74
N PRO A 24 7.15 9.04 14.69
CA PRO A 24 6.30 8.15 13.90
C PRO A 24 5.75 7.04 14.79
N SER A 25 4.50 6.65 14.54
CA SER A 25 3.84 5.56 15.27
C SER A 25 4.62 4.25 15.11
N ASN A 26 4.75 3.47 16.20
CA ASN A 26 5.35 2.14 16.20
C ASN A 26 4.43 1.08 15.56
N ARG A 27 4.09 1.29 14.29
CA ARG A 27 3.25 0.38 13.51
C ARG A 27 3.99 -0.02 12.23
N ILE A 28 4.21 -1.31 12.08
CA ILE A 28 4.85 -1.89 10.90
C ILE A 28 3.81 -2.05 9.80
N LYS A 29 4.09 -1.52 8.60
CA LYS A 29 3.29 -1.73 7.40
C LYS A 29 4.21 -2.21 6.28
N THR A 30 4.08 -3.47 5.89
CA THR A 30 4.83 -4.09 4.78
C THR A 30 4.02 -4.13 3.48
N ASN A 31 2.71 -3.90 3.55
CA ASN A 31 1.86 -3.73 2.38
C ASN A 31 2.29 -2.50 1.56
N ARG A 32 2.56 -2.73 0.26
CA ARG A 32 3.06 -1.73 -0.70
C ARG A 32 1.95 -0.94 -1.38
N TYR A 33 0.72 -1.47 -1.40
CA TYR A 33 -0.43 -0.89 -2.06
C TYR A 33 -1.41 -0.26 -1.06
N THR A 34 -2.07 0.81 -1.48
CA THR A 34 -3.25 1.37 -0.79
C THR A 34 -4.46 1.09 -1.67
N TRP A 35 -5.63 0.84 -1.10
CA TRP A 35 -6.86 0.50 -1.85
C TRP A 35 -7.09 1.37 -3.10
N TRP A 36 -6.85 2.69 -2.99
CA TRP A 36 -7.02 3.65 -4.08
C TRP A 36 -5.92 3.58 -5.15
N ASN A 37 -4.69 3.31 -4.75
CA ASN A 37 -3.53 3.33 -5.66
C ASN A 37 -3.19 1.93 -6.21
N PHE A 38 -3.97 0.91 -5.85
CA PHE A 38 -3.71 -0.48 -6.24
C PHE A 38 -3.75 -0.63 -7.76
N VAL A 39 -4.83 -0.20 -8.41
CA VAL A 39 -5.01 -0.39 -9.86
C VAL A 39 -3.93 0.29 -10.71
N PRO A 40 -3.68 1.61 -10.59
CA PRO A 40 -2.68 2.26 -11.42
C PRO A 40 -1.27 1.74 -11.16
N LEU A 41 -0.92 1.45 -9.90
CA LEU A 41 0.42 1.00 -9.54
C LEU A 41 0.64 -0.48 -9.92
N ALA A 42 -0.34 -1.35 -9.70
CA ALA A 42 -0.26 -2.76 -10.09
C ALA A 42 -0.20 -2.91 -11.61
N LEU A 43 -0.95 -2.12 -12.38
CA LEU A 43 -0.83 -2.06 -13.84
C LEU A 43 0.58 -1.64 -14.25
N PHE A 44 1.12 -0.58 -13.66
CA PHE A 44 2.46 -0.11 -13.97
C PHE A 44 3.55 -1.18 -13.71
N LEU A 45 3.47 -1.88 -12.57
CA LEU A 45 4.37 -3.00 -12.28
C LEU A 45 4.17 -4.17 -13.24
N GLN A 46 2.93 -4.44 -13.66
CA GLN A 46 2.66 -5.49 -14.64
C GLN A 46 3.28 -5.14 -16.01
N PHE A 47 3.23 -3.89 -16.46
CA PHE A 47 3.90 -3.44 -17.69
C PHE A 47 5.43 -3.41 -17.60
N THR A 48 6.02 -3.39 -16.40
CA THR A 48 7.48 -3.53 -16.27
C THR A 48 7.97 -4.92 -16.69
N LYS A 49 7.09 -5.94 -16.71
CA LYS A 49 7.45 -7.30 -17.14
C LYS A 49 7.50 -7.35 -18.67
N VAL A 50 8.65 -7.77 -19.22
CA VAL A 50 8.92 -7.90 -20.67
C VAL A 50 7.80 -8.65 -21.40
N VAL A 51 7.28 -9.71 -20.79
CA VAL A 51 6.19 -10.54 -21.33
C VAL A 51 4.91 -9.72 -21.57
N ASN A 52 4.51 -8.86 -20.62
CA ASN A 52 3.31 -8.05 -20.77
C ASN A 52 3.52 -6.91 -21.79
N CYS A 53 4.72 -6.33 -21.86
CA CYS A 53 5.09 -5.39 -22.91
C CYS A 53 5.02 -6.02 -24.30
N PHE A 54 5.58 -7.22 -24.46
CA PHE A 54 5.51 -7.97 -25.72
C PHE A 54 4.06 -8.16 -26.16
N TYR A 55 3.20 -8.64 -25.27
CA TYR A 55 1.78 -8.82 -25.59
C TYR A 55 1.04 -7.52 -25.89
N PHE A 56 1.39 -6.42 -25.23
CA PHE A 56 0.82 -5.11 -25.53
C PHE A 56 1.21 -4.60 -26.93
N VAL A 57 2.48 -4.79 -27.32
CA VAL A 57 2.93 -4.48 -28.69
C VAL A 57 2.23 -5.38 -29.70
N GLN A 58 2.07 -6.67 -29.41
CA GLN A 58 1.30 -7.60 -30.24
C GLN A 58 -0.17 -7.19 -30.39
N MET A 59 -0.77 -6.59 -29.36
CA MET A 59 -2.12 -6.03 -29.44
C MET A 59 -2.17 -4.83 -30.39
N ILE A 60 -1.21 -3.91 -30.29
CA ILE A 60 -1.12 -2.72 -31.16
C ILE A 60 -0.89 -3.10 -32.62
N LEU A 61 0.00 -4.06 -32.88
CA LEU A 61 0.27 -4.52 -34.25
C LEU A 61 -0.98 -5.10 -34.93
N GLN A 62 -1.85 -5.75 -34.17
CA GLN A 62 -3.12 -6.29 -34.68
C GLN A 62 -4.22 -5.24 -34.84
N LEU A 63 -3.98 -3.97 -34.50
CA LEU A 63 -4.87 -2.87 -34.86
C LEU A 63 -4.75 -2.50 -36.35
N PHE A 64 -3.64 -2.86 -37.00
CA PHE A 64 -3.43 -2.61 -38.43
C PHE A 64 -4.03 -3.74 -39.27
N PRO A 65 -5.06 -3.47 -40.10
CA PRO A 65 -5.77 -4.51 -40.86
C PRO A 65 -4.88 -5.30 -41.81
N SER A 66 -3.81 -4.70 -42.31
CA SER A 66 -2.86 -5.35 -43.22
C SER A 66 -2.00 -6.43 -42.57
N ILE A 67 -1.88 -6.44 -41.24
CA ILE A 67 -1.03 -7.36 -40.46
C ILE A 67 -1.90 -8.29 -39.57
N ARG A 68 -3.23 -8.13 -39.59
CA ARG A 68 -4.15 -8.93 -38.78
C ARG A 68 -4.18 -10.40 -39.23
N THR A 69 -3.64 -11.30 -38.42
CA THR A 69 -3.78 -12.76 -38.61
C THR A 69 -5.05 -13.32 -37.96
N ASN A 70 -5.53 -12.70 -36.88
CA ASN A 70 -6.66 -13.18 -36.07
C ASN A 70 -7.75 -12.12 -35.93
N LYS A 71 -8.95 -12.54 -35.48
CA LYS A 71 -10.02 -11.63 -35.06
C LYS A 71 -9.49 -10.76 -33.89
N PRO A 72 -9.40 -9.42 -34.05
CA PRO A 72 -8.74 -8.55 -33.08
C PRO A 72 -9.41 -8.56 -31.71
N GLU A 73 -10.72 -8.78 -31.66
CA GLU A 73 -11.52 -8.83 -30.44
C GLU A 73 -11.05 -9.94 -29.49
N PHE A 74 -10.84 -11.16 -30.02
CA PHE A 74 -10.43 -12.30 -29.21
C PHE A 74 -9.05 -12.09 -28.58
N VAL A 75 -8.13 -11.47 -29.34
CA VAL A 75 -6.77 -11.24 -28.84
C VAL A 75 -6.78 -10.18 -27.75
N GLY A 76 -7.50 -9.06 -27.92
CA GLY A 76 -7.64 -8.05 -26.87
C GLY A 76 -8.25 -8.63 -25.59
N ILE A 77 -9.28 -9.46 -25.71
CA ILE A 77 -9.93 -10.11 -24.56
C ILE A 77 -8.95 -11.03 -23.83
N VAL A 78 -8.31 -11.96 -24.53
CA VAL A 78 -7.36 -12.91 -23.92
C VAL A 78 -6.22 -12.17 -23.20
N LEU A 79 -5.69 -11.11 -23.81
CA LEU A 79 -4.60 -10.31 -23.21
C LEU A 79 -5.06 -9.53 -21.97
N SER A 80 -6.24 -8.92 -21.99
CA SER A 80 -6.78 -8.20 -20.83
C SER A 80 -7.02 -9.14 -19.64
N VAL A 81 -7.53 -10.34 -19.90
CA VAL A 81 -7.75 -11.37 -18.88
C VAL A 81 -6.41 -11.82 -18.26
N LEU A 82 -5.36 -11.99 -19.07
CA LEU A 82 -4.02 -12.35 -18.57
C LEU A 82 -3.46 -11.29 -17.61
N ILE A 83 -3.55 -10.01 -17.98
CA ILE A 83 -3.12 -8.90 -17.14
C ILE A 83 -3.94 -8.86 -15.85
N LEU A 84 -5.27 -9.03 -15.95
CA LEU A 84 -6.18 -9.02 -14.81
C LEU A 84 -5.87 -10.13 -13.81
N ILE A 85 -5.66 -11.36 -14.28
CA ILE A 85 -5.27 -12.50 -13.42
C ILE A 85 -3.94 -12.21 -12.71
N GLY A 86 -2.98 -11.60 -13.42
CA GLY A 86 -1.71 -11.16 -12.84
C GLY A 86 -1.90 -10.19 -11.68
N MET A 87 -2.73 -9.16 -11.88
CA MET A 87 -3.04 -8.19 -10.84
C MET A 87 -3.77 -8.80 -9.65
N ILE A 88 -4.73 -9.70 -9.89
CA ILE A 88 -5.46 -10.39 -8.81
C ILE A 88 -4.50 -11.20 -7.95
N LYS A 89 -3.57 -11.95 -8.55
CA LYS A 89 -2.56 -12.71 -7.80
C LYS A 89 -1.72 -11.81 -6.90
N GLU A 90 -1.32 -10.65 -7.42
CA GLU A 90 -0.55 -9.66 -6.68
C GLU A 90 -1.36 -9.05 -5.52
N LEU A 91 -2.64 -8.73 -5.76
CA LEU A 91 -3.56 -8.27 -4.73
C LEU A 91 -3.70 -9.29 -3.59
N LEU A 92 -3.90 -10.57 -3.92
CA LEU A 92 -4.06 -11.63 -2.92
C LEU A 92 -2.81 -11.79 -2.06
N ALA A 93 -1.63 -11.73 -2.68
CA ALA A 93 -0.36 -11.76 -1.96
C ALA A 93 -0.21 -10.57 -1.00
N ASP A 94 -0.65 -9.39 -1.44
CA ASP A 94 -0.59 -8.16 -0.66
C ASP A 94 -1.62 -8.13 0.49
N LEU A 95 -2.83 -8.67 0.28
CA LEU A 95 -3.82 -8.89 1.33
C LEU A 95 -3.33 -9.88 2.39
N LYS A 96 -2.58 -10.91 1.99
CA LYS A 96 -1.95 -11.84 2.94
C LYS A 96 -0.95 -11.10 3.84
N ARG A 97 -0.10 -10.24 3.25
CA ARG A 97 0.84 -9.39 4.01
C ARG A 97 0.12 -8.47 4.99
N TYR A 98 -0.97 -7.84 4.56
CA TYR A 98 -1.78 -7.00 5.43
C TYR A 98 -2.31 -7.75 6.65
N LYS A 99 -2.78 -9.00 6.48
CA LYS A 99 -3.24 -9.83 7.60
C LYS A 99 -2.10 -10.17 8.55
N THR A 100 -0.93 -10.52 8.02
CA THR A 100 0.28 -10.81 8.81
C THR A 100 0.71 -9.58 9.61
N ASP A 101 0.82 -8.41 8.97
CA ASP A 101 1.18 -7.16 9.65
C ASP A 101 0.21 -6.83 10.79
N ARG A 102 -1.11 -7.05 10.58
CA ARG A 102 -2.11 -6.79 11.62
C ARG A 102 -1.89 -7.69 12.84
N ALA A 103 -1.59 -8.97 12.64
CA ALA A 103 -1.32 -9.91 13.72
C ALA A 103 -0.03 -9.58 14.49
N SER A 104 1.00 -9.09 13.80
CA SER A 104 2.26 -8.66 14.43
C SER A 104 2.10 -7.35 15.21
N ASN A 105 1.35 -6.38 14.70
CA ASN A 105 1.14 -5.10 15.38
C ASN A 105 0.20 -5.19 16.59
N SER A 106 -0.62 -6.24 16.69
CA SER A 106 -1.54 -6.45 17.82
C SER A 106 -0.94 -7.31 18.94
N GLN A 107 0.35 -7.63 18.87
CA GLN A 107 1.00 -8.42 19.93
C GLN A 107 1.05 -7.63 21.24
N PRO A 108 0.68 -8.25 22.38
CA PRO A 108 0.72 -7.58 23.68
C PRO A 108 2.18 -7.24 24.02
N THR A 109 2.40 -6.01 24.48
CA THR A 109 3.71 -5.53 24.91
C THR A 109 3.62 -4.99 26.33
N GLN A 110 4.65 -5.24 27.13
CA GLN A 110 4.76 -4.66 28.45
C GLN A 110 5.40 -3.28 28.32
N LEU A 111 4.68 -2.25 28.75
CA LEU A 111 5.20 -0.90 28.86
C LEU A 111 5.68 -0.70 30.29
N VAL A 112 6.96 -0.38 30.46
CA VAL A 112 7.48 0.05 31.75
C VAL A 112 7.10 1.52 31.91
N THR A 113 6.01 1.76 32.63
CA THR A 113 5.68 3.09 33.11
C THR A 113 6.62 3.38 34.26
N GLY A 114 7.64 4.20 34.01
CA GLY A 114 8.44 4.75 35.10
C GLY A 114 7.57 5.65 35.94
N GLU A 115 7.07 5.16 37.07
CA GLU A 115 6.94 6.04 38.23
C GLU A 115 8.36 6.48 38.55
N LEU A 116 8.65 7.75 38.23
CA LEU A 116 9.80 8.44 38.79
C LEU A 116 9.53 8.50 40.30
N ALA A 117 10.02 7.48 41.01
CA ALA A 117 10.16 7.55 42.44
C ALA A 117 11.22 8.61 42.73
N GLU A 118 10.80 9.58 43.54
CA GLU A 118 11.54 10.70 44.17
C GLU A 118 11.61 12.03 43.40
#